data_AF-J9DR69-F1
#
_entry.id   AF-J9DR69-F1
#
_cell.length_a   1.000
_cell.length_b   1.000
_cell.length_c   1.000
_cell.angle_alpha   90.00
_cell.angle_beta   90.00
_cell.angle_gamma   90.00
#
_symmetry.space_group_name_H-M   'P 1'
#
loop_
_entity.id
_entity.type
_entity.pdbx_description
1 polymer ?
#
loop_
_entity_poly.entity_id
_entity_poly.type
_entity_poly.pdbx_seq_one_letter_code
_entity_poly.pdbx_strand_id
1 'polypeptide(L)'
;EWTHAKDDLTKLRTYIDFNPFDTELESVQQRAWLMHWALFVYFNYPKGRDEIVEMYLNQQPYLNTIQIACPHLLRYLAVAVVTSKTKQKNSLKDLIKVIDI
;
A
#
# COMPACT_ATOMS: atom_id res chain seq x y z
N GLU A 1 12.19 -6.53 -15.60
CA GLU A 1 12.12 -5.05 -15.61
C GLU A 1 11.07 -4.56 -14.64
N TRP A 2 11.35 -3.51 -13.86
CA TRP A 2 10.45 -3.01 -12.82
C TRP A 2 9.15 -2.40 -13.36
N THR A 3 9.16 -1.85 -14.57
CA THR A 3 7.97 -1.34 -15.25
C THR A 3 6.96 -2.45 -15.52
N HIS A 4 7.41 -3.57 -16.10
CA HIS A 4 6.54 -4.72 -16.34
C HIS A 4 6.00 -5.32 -15.03
N ALA A 5 6.85 -5.43 -14.00
CA ALA A 5 6.43 -5.90 -12.68
C ALA A 5 5.35 -5.02 -12.05
N LYS A 6 5.40 -3.70 -12.27
CA LYS A 6 4.37 -2.76 -11.82
C LYS A 6 3.05 -2.99 -12.55
N ASP A 7 3.10 -3.21 -13.86
CA ASP A 7 1.90 -3.47 -14.66
C ASP A 7 1.22 -4.77 -14.20
N ASP A 8 2.00 -5.83 -13.95
CA ASP A 8 1.49 -7.10 -13.43
C ASP A 8 0.93 -6.95 -12.00
N LEU A 9 1.60 -6.19 -11.13
CA LEU A 9 1.08 -5.85 -9.80
C LEU A 9 -0.26 -5.11 -9.89
N THR A 10 -0.43 -4.21 -10.86
CA THR A 10 -1.67 -3.47 -11.09
C THR A 10 -2.80 -4.39 -11.55
N LYS A 11 -2.52 -5.36 -12.44
CA LYS A 11 -3.51 -6.38 -12.83
C LYS A 11 -3.94 -7.23 -11.63
N LEU A 12 -2.99 -7.70 -10.83
CA LEU A 12 -3.26 -8.50 -9.64
C LEU A 12 -4.10 -7.73 -8.61
N ARG A 13 -3.78 -6.45 -8.41
CA ARG A 13 -4.56 -5.55 -7.57
C ARG A 13 -6.00 -5.43 -8.04
N THR A 14 -6.22 -5.15 -9.32
CA THR A 14 -7.58 -5.05 -9.88
C THR A 14 -8.37 -6.34 -9.69
N TYR A 15 -7.71 -7.50 -9.82
CA TYR A 15 -8.35 -8.80 -9.56
C TYR A 15 -8.75 -8.95 -8.08
N ILE A 16 -7.87 -8.59 -7.14
CA ILE A 16 -8.17 -8.64 -5.70
C ILE A 16 -9.27 -7.64 -5.32
N ASP A 17 -9.28 -6.46 -5.94
CA ASP A 17 -10.28 -5.41 -5.68
C ASP A 17 -11.68 -5.78 -6.19
N PHE A 18 -11.79 -6.65 -7.21
CA PHE A 18 -13.08 -7.23 -7.63
C PHE A 18 -13.68 -8.15 -6.54
N ASN A 19 -12.91 -8.45 -5.49
CA ASN A 19 -13.30 -9.28 -4.35
C ASN A 19 -13.89 -10.64 -4.77
N PRO A 20 -13.17 -11.46 -5.55
CA PRO A 20 -13.64 -12.78 -5.99
C PRO A 20 -13.65 -13.84 -4.87
N PHE A 21 -13.36 -13.45 -3.63
CA PHE A 21 -13.17 -14.35 -2.50
C PHE A 21 -14.46 -14.53 -1.70
N ASP A 22 -14.68 -15.74 -1.19
CA ASP A 22 -15.91 -16.10 -0.48
C ASP A 22 -15.97 -15.53 0.94
N THR A 23 -14.80 -15.25 1.55
CA THR A 23 -14.71 -14.71 2.91
C THR A 23 -13.93 -13.40 2.97
N GLU A 24 -14.34 -12.51 3.88
CA GLU A 24 -13.64 -11.24 4.12
C GLU A 24 -12.22 -11.44 4.67
N LEU A 25 -12.02 -12.51 5.43
CA LEU A 25 -10.70 -12.90 5.95
C LEU A 25 -9.71 -13.21 4.81
N GLU A 26 -10.15 -13.97 3.81
CA GLU A 26 -9.33 -14.27 2.64
C GLU A 26 -9.00 -13.00 1.86
N SER A 27 -9.98 -12.11 1.67
CA SER A 27 -9.73 -10.81 1.01
C SER A 27 -8.69 -9.96 1.73
N VAL A 28 -8.76 -9.89 3.07
CA VAL A 28 -7.76 -9.17 3.90
C VAL A 28 -6.40 -9.83 3.77
N GLN A 29 -6.33 -11.16 3.79
CA GLN A 29 -5.08 -11.90 3.59
C GLN A 29 -4.47 -11.64 2.20
N GLN A 30 -5.27 -11.70 1.13
CA GLN A 30 -4.76 -11.44 -0.23
C GLN A 30 -4.28 -9.99 -0.39
N ARG A 31 -4.99 -9.00 0.18
CA ARG A 31 -4.52 -7.61 0.23
C ARG A 31 -3.21 -7.47 1.00
N ALA A 32 -3.08 -8.16 2.13
CA ALA A 32 -1.84 -8.15 2.92
C ALA A 32 -0.65 -8.67 2.09
N TRP A 33 -0.79 -9.79 1.40
CA TRP A 33 0.27 -10.36 0.56
C TRP A 33 0.61 -9.43 -0.61
N LEU A 34 -0.40 -8.89 -1.29
CA LEU A 34 -0.22 -7.90 -2.35
C LEU A 34 0.59 -6.70 -1.86
N MET A 35 0.25 -6.15 -0.69
CA MET A 35 0.99 -5.03 -0.12
C MET A 35 2.47 -5.39 0.10
N HIS A 36 2.76 -6.55 0.71
CA HIS A 36 4.16 -6.96 0.91
C HIS A 36 4.95 -7.07 -0.40
N TRP A 37 4.36 -7.63 -1.46
CA TRP A 37 5.01 -7.68 -2.78
C TRP A 37 5.14 -6.29 -3.43
N ALA A 38 4.13 -5.45 -3.26
CA ALA A 38 4.12 -4.09 -3.78
C ALA A 38 5.29 -3.25 -3.26
N LEU A 39 5.74 -3.46 -2.02
CA LEU A 39 6.94 -2.80 -1.49
C LEU A 39 8.16 -3.03 -2.38
N PHE A 40 8.44 -4.27 -2.77
CA PHE A 40 9.61 -4.58 -3.59
C PHE A 40 9.56 -3.88 -4.94
N VAL A 41 8.39 -3.88 -5.60
CA VAL A 41 8.22 -3.26 -6.91
C VAL A 41 8.30 -1.74 -6.81
N TYR A 42 7.58 -1.14 -5.87
CA TYR A 42 7.47 0.31 -5.78
C TYR A 42 8.72 1.01 -5.24
N PHE A 43 9.48 0.39 -4.33
CA PHE A 43 10.75 0.99 -3.86
C PHE A 43 11.82 1.03 -4.94
N ASN A 44 11.81 0.06 -5.88
CA ASN A 44 12.72 -0.02 -7.01
C ASN A 44 12.25 0.79 -8.24
N TYR A 45 10.99 1.25 -8.26
CA TYR A 45 10.44 2.09 -9.33
C TYR A 45 10.63 3.60 -9.03
N PRO A 46 11.12 4.43 -9.98
CA PRO A 46 11.42 5.84 -9.72
C PRO A 46 10.26 6.68 -9.14
N LYS A 47 9.01 6.32 -9.47
CA LYS A 47 7.78 6.98 -8.99
C LYS A 47 6.95 6.13 -8.01
N GLY A 48 7.45 4.98 -7.58
CA GLY A 48 6.64 4.05 -6.79
C GLY A 48 6.34 4.53 -5.37
N ARG A 49 7.13 5.46 -4.82
CA ARG A 49 6.87 6.03 -3.48
C ARG A 49 5.52 6.77 -3.42
N ASP A 50 5.20 7.55 -4.44
CA ASP A 50 3.91 8.26 -4.50
C ASP A 50 2.74 7.28 -4.64
N GLU A 51 2.96 6.15 -5.30
CA GLU A 51 1.97 5.09 -5.45
C GLU A 51 1.78 4.27 -4.18
N ILE A 52 2.84 4.04 -3.39
CA ILE A 52 2.71 3.45 -2.04
C ILE A 52 1.83 4.33 -1.18
N VAL A 53 2.09 5.65 -1.15
CA VAL A 53 1.29 6.60 -0.36
C VAL A 53 -0.18 6.56 -0.82
N GLU A 54 -0.43 6.60 -2.12
CA GLU A 54 -1.78 6.52 -2.66
C GLU A 54 -2.49 5.21 -2.29
N MET A 55 -1.80 4.07 -2.44
CA MET A 55 -2.40 2.76 -2.22
C MET A 55 -2.61 2.47 -0.73
N TYR A 56 -1.64 2.79 0.13
CA TYR A 56 -1.67 2.35 1.53
C TYR A 56 -2.40 3.34 2.44
N LEU A 57 -2.32 4.64 2.14
CA LEU A 57 -2.89 5.69 2.98
C LEU A 57 -4.25 6.17 2.47
N ASN A 58 -4.41 6.37 1.16
CA ASN A 58 -5.64 6.95 0.60
C ASN A 58 -6.73 5.91 0.30
N GLN A 59 -6.40 4.62 0.29
CA GLN A 59 -7.39 3.57 0.09
C GLN A 59 -7.74 2.85 1.39
N GLN A 60 -8.97 3.08 1.85
CA GLN A 60 -9.47 2.55 3.11
C GLN A 60 -9.32 1.02 3.28
N PRO A 61 -9.59 0.17 2.27
CA PRO A 61 -9.46 -1.28 2.44
C PRO A 61 -8.03 -1.73 2.75
N TYR A 62 -7.03 -1.04 2.20
CA TYR A 62 -5.62 -1.32 2.42
C TYR A 62 -5.15 -0.79 3.76
N LEU A 63 -5.59 0.42 4.13
CA LEU A 63 -5.31 1.00 5.44
C LEU A 63 -5.85 0.12 6.59
N ASN A 64 -7.08 -0.37 6.48
CA ASN A 64 -7.68 -1.29 7.45
C ASN A 64 -6.89 -2.60 7.53
N THR A 65 -6.42 -3.12 6.40
CA THR A 65 -5.59 -4.33 6.35
C THR A 65 -4.26 -4.13 7.08
N ILE A 66 -3.63 -2.95 6.97
CA ILE A 66 -2.41 -2.60 7.71
C ILE A 66 -2.69 -2.58 9.22
N GLN A 67 -3.79 -1.94 9.65
CA GLN A 67 -4.15 -1.83 11.06
C GLN A 67 -4.47 -3.19 11.70
N ILE A 68 -5.16 -4.08 10.99
CA ILE A 68 -5.68 -5.34 11.56
C ILE A 68 -4.68 -6.50 11.43
N ALA A 69 -3.93 -6.58 10.32
CA ALA A 69 -3.10 -7.74 10.01
C ALA A 69 -1.60 -7.45 9.96
N CYS A 70 -1.19 -6.25 9.52
CA CYS A 70 0.20 -5.99 9.09
C CYS A 70 0.77 -4.65 9.58
N PRO A 71 0.85 -4.40 10.91
CA PRO A 71 1.25 -3.09 11.44
C PRO A 71 2.70 -2.71 11.08
N HIS A 72 3.57 -3.69 10.81
CA HIS A 72 4.96 -3.44 10.41
C HIS A 72 5.09 -2.69 9.07
N LEU A 73 4.06 -2.74 8.21
CA LEU A 73 4.04 -2.00 6.95
C LEU A 73 4.04 -0.48 7.15
N LEU A 74 3.60 0.01 8.31
CA LEU A 74 3.63 1.44 8.65
C LEU A 74 5.03 2.04 8.61
N ARG A 75 6.08 1.26 8.93
CA ARG A 75 7.47 1.72 8.86
C ARG A 75 7.87 2.07 7.43
N TYR A 76 7.47 1.23 6.47
CA TYR A 76 7.75 1.47 5.05
C TYR A 76 6.90 2.60 4.49
N LEU A 77 5.64 2.71 4.93
CA LEU A 77 4.78 3.85 4.59
C LEU A 77 5.39 5.17 5.09
N ALA A 78 5.90 5.21 6.31
CA ALA A 78 6.56 6.39 6.85
C ALA A 78 7.78 6.82 6.01
N VAL A 79 8.64 5.86 5.63
CA VAL A 79 9.76 6.13 4.73
C VAL A 79 9.27 6.63 3.36
N ALA A 80 8.23 6.03 2.78
CA ALA A 80 7.67 6.45 1.50
C ALA A 80 7.09 7.88 1.55
N VAL A 81 6.37 8.24 2.63
CA VAL A 81 5.82 9.59 2.85
C VAL A 81 6.94 10.62 3.03
N VAL A 82 7.95 10.33 3.84
CA VAL A 82 9.05 11.27 4.12
C VAL A 82 9.91 11.51 2.87
N THR A 83 10.09 10.48 2.04
CA THR A 83 10.91 10.55 0.81
C THR A 83 10.12 11.01 -0.43
N SER A 84 8.78 11.02 -0.37
CA SER A 84 7.94 11.63 -1.41
C SER A 84 8.07 13.16 -1.36
N LYS A 85 8.61 13.76 -2.41
CA LYS A 85 8.86 15.22 -2.47
C LYS A 85 7.58 16.04 -2.69
N THR A 86 6.53 15.44 -3.25
CA THR A 86 5.34 16.15 -3.75
C THR A 86 4.16 16.10 -2.78
N LYS A 87 3.92 14.95 -2.12
CA LYS A 87 2.74 14.74 -1.27
C LYS A 87 3.03 14.82 0.24
N GLN A 88 4.28 15.05 0.62
CA GLN A 88 4.76 15.02 2.01
C GLN A 88 3.84 15.76 3.00
N LYS A 89 3.49 17.03 2.75
CA LYS A 89 2.82 17.87 3.75
C LYS A 89 1.40 17.41 4.12
N ASN A 90 0.65 16.89 3.15
CA ASN A 90 -0.72 16.44 3.39
C ASN A 90 -0.71 15.02 3.97
N SER A 91 0.04 14.12 3.34
CA SER A 91 0.13 12.72 3.77
C SER A 91 0.83 12.52 5.11
N LEU A 92 1.70 13.44 5.53
CA LEU A 92 2.36 13.37 6.85
C LEU A 92 1.36 13.55 8.00
N LYS A 93 0.38 14.46 7.86
CA LYS A 93 -0.64 14.67 8.89
C LYS A 93 -1.54 13.44 9.03
N ASP A 94 -1.93 12.86 7.91
CA ASP A 94 -2.79 11.67 7.90
C ASP A 94 -2.03 10.44 8.40
N LEU A 95 -0.74 10.32 8.08
CA LEU A 95 0.12 9.29 8.65
C LEU A 95 0.24 9.40 10.17
N ILE A 96 0.46 10.60 10.71
CA ILE A 96 0.56 10.82 12.17
C ILE A 96 -0.75 10.37 12.86
N LYS A 97 -1.91 10.74 12.31
CA LYS A 97 -3.20 10.29 12.85
C LYS A 97 -3.35 8.77 12.86
N VAL A 98 -2.83 8.07 11.85
CA VAL A 98 -2.90 6.61 11.78
C VAL A 98 -1.97 5.95 12.81
N ILE A 99 -0.84 6.58 13.15
CA ILE A 99 0.13 6.07 14.12
C ILE A 99 -0.32 6.35 15.56
N ASP A 100 -0.99 7.47 15.81
CA ASP A 100 -1.47 7.88 17.14
C ASP A 100 -2.73 7.12 17.61
N ILE A 101 -3.38 6.35 16.73
CA ILE A 101 -4.50 5.45 17.03
C ILE A 101 -3.98 4.10 17.52
#